data_AF-A0A7S4H908-F1
#
_entry.id   AF-A0A7S4H908-F1
#
_cell.length_a   1.000
_cell.length_b   1.000
_cell.length_c   1.000
_cell.angle_alpha   90.00
_cell.angle_beta   90.00
_cell.angle_gamma   90.00
#
_symmetry.space_group_name_H-M   'P 1'
#
loop_
_entity.id
_entity.type
_entity.pdbx_description
1 polymer ?
#
loop_
_entity_poly.entity_id
_entity_poly.type
_entity_poly.pdbx_seq_one_letter_code
_entity_poly.pdbx_strand_id
1 'polypeptide(L)'
;DGARGPLWYFRHMVPTSLTDLMIEGTNRKFSPTVEKLDKEELDEFMVIVLFMAFEPCEKVADYWNNSPDCLHCDRQMLARFGMTRKRWFEIKSALSFWSRERASEDRPDPWHKM
;
A
#
# COMPACT_ATOMS: atom_id res chain seq x y z
N ASP A 1 -5.32 -19.06 21.52
CA ASP A 1 -4.37 -19.58 20.51
C ASP A 1 -4.75 -19.11 19.12
N GLY A 2 -4.34 -17.89 18.77
CA GLY A 2 -4.73 -17.25 17.51
C GLY A 2 -3.89 -17.79 16.37
N ALA A 3 -4.52 -18.43 15.38
CA ALA A 3 -3.86 -18.91 14.19
C ALA A 3 -3.05 -17.76 13.54
N ARG A 4 -1.74 -17.98 13.37
CA ARG A 4 -0.87 -17.05 12.64
C ARG A 4 -1.28 -17.09 11.16
N GLY A 5 -2.12 -16.13 10.75
CA GLY A 5 -2.54 -16.00 9.35
C GLY A 5 -1.47 -15.34 8.48
N PRO A 6 -1.60 -15.38 7.14
CA PRO A 6 -0.65 -14.76 6.21
C PRO A 6 -0.33 -13.28 6.49
N LEU A 7 -1.34 -12.49 6.88
CA LEU A 7 -1.16 -11.08 7.27
C LEU A 7 -0.27 -10.92 8.50
N TRP A 8 -0.35 -11.86 9.45
CA TRP A 8 0.52 -11.87 10.63
C TRP A 8 1.98 -12.03 10.19
N TYR A 9 2.27 -13.01 9.33
CA TYR A 9 3.64 -13.23 8.82
C TYR A 9 4.14 -12.04 8.01
N PHE A 10 3.30 -11.46 7.16
CA PHE A 10 3.63 -10.25 6.39
C PHE A 10 4.05 -9.09 7.31
N ARG A 11 3.26 -8.80 8.36
CA ARG A 11 3.58 -7.76 9.35
C ARG A 11 4.83 -8.06 10.18
N HIS A 12 5.30 -9.30 10.23
CA HIS A 12 6.56 -9.66 10.89
C HIS A 12 7.77 -9.63 9.94
N MET A 13 7.54 -9.69 8.63
CA MET A 13 8.58 -9.48 7.62
C MET A 13 8.82 -7.99 7.35
N VAL A 14 7.83 -7.14 7.57
CA VAL A 14 7.92 -5.68 7.43
C VAL A 14 8.13 -5.05 8.82
N PRO A 15 9.32 -4.51 9.13
CA PRO A 15 9.56 -3.87 10.42
C PRO A 15 8.61 -2.68 10.63
N THR A 16 8.15 -2.46 11.87
CA THR A 16 7.30 -1.29 12.21
C THR A 16 7.95 0.02 11.80
N SER A 17 9.26 0.14 11.96
CA SER A 17 10.04 1.31 11.53
C SER A 17 9.99 1.58 10.03
N LEU A 18 9.72 0.55 9.21
CA LEU A 18 9.53 0.69 7.77
C LEU A 18 8.09 1.12 7.46
N THR A 19 7.10 0.56 8.16
CA THR A 19 5.70 1.00 8.08
C THR A 19 5.56 2.49 8.43
N ASP A 20 6.17 2.93 9.53
CA ASP A 20 6.12 4.33 9.96
C ASP A 20 6.78 5.26 8.93
N LEU A 21 7.91 4.81 8.38
CA LEU A 21 8.63 5.53 7.32
C LEU A 21 7.79 5.66 6.04
N MET A 22 7.07 4.60 5.67
CA MET A 22 6.15 4.62 4.53
C MET A 22 5.01 5.62 4.75
N ILE A 23 4.40 5.62 5.94
CA ILE A 23 3.32 6.53 6.31
C ILE A 23 3.81 7.98 6.27
N GLU A 24 4.92 8.29 6.96
CA GLU A 24 5.51 9.62 7.03
C GLU A 24 5.90 10.14 5.65
N GLY A 25 6.63 9.32 4.87
CA GLY A 25 7.09 9.67 3.54
C GLY A 25 5.94 9.91 2.57
N THR A 26 4.92 9.07 2.61
CA THR A 26 3.74 9.17 1.73
C THR A 26 2.91 10.40 2.06
N ASN A 27 2.65 10.64 3.36
CA ASN A 27 1.90 11.81 3.81
C ASN A 27 2.57 13.14 3.49
N ARG A 28 3.90 13.19 3.37
CA ARG A 28 4.62 14.39 2.92
C ARG A 28 4.44 14.69 1.44
N LYS A 29 4.19 13.68 0.61
CA LYS A 29 3.96 13.84 -0.83
C LYS A 29 2.51 14.18 -1.17
N PHE A 30 1.57 13.93 -0.25
CA PHE A 30 0.19 14.34 -0.40
C PHE A 30 0.05 15.87 -0.44
N SER A 31 -0.87 16.34 -1.29
CA SER A 31 -1.36 17.72 -1.22
C SER A 31 -2.02 17.96 0.15
N PRO A 32 -1.97 19.18 0.71
CA PRO A 32 -2.64 19.51 1.97
C PRO A 32 -4.15 19.20 2.00
N THR A 33 -4.77 19.06 0.83
CA THR A 33 -6.20 18.75 0.66
C THR A 33 -6.51 17.25 0.64
N VAL A 34 -5.50 16.39 0.59
CA VAL A 34 -5.65 14.93 0.54
C VAL A 34 -5.59 14.39 1.96
N GLU A 35 -6.51 13.47 2.28
CA GLU A 35 -6.55 12.79 3.57
C GLU A 35 -5.24 12.03 3.83
N LYS A 36 -4.74 12.10 5.07
CA LYS A 36 -3.50 11.43 5.45
C LYS A 36 -3.69 9.92 5.51
N LEU A 37 -2.70 9.20 5.01
CA LEU A 37 -2.56 7.76 5.14
C LEU A 37 -2.28 7.41 6.61
N ASP A 38 -3.00 6.43 7.13
CA ASP A 38 -2.70 5.81 8.41
C ASP A 38 -2.22 4.36 8.23
N LYS A 39 -2.03 3.66 9.35
CA LYS A 39 -1.51 2.30 9.34
C LYS A 39 -2.54 1.28 8.82
N GLU A 40 -3.81 1.45 9.16
CA GLU A 40 -4.86 0.51 8.74
C GLU A 40 -5.07 0.62 7.23
N GLU A 41 -5.13 1.84 6.71
CA GLU A 41 -5.26 2.10 5.28
C GLU A 41 -4.01 1.64 4.50
N LEU A 42 -2.81 1.77 5.07
CA LEU A 42 -1.60 1.20 4.47
C LEU A 42 -1.66 -0.35 4.44
N ASP A 43 -2.16 -0.99 5.50
CA ASP A 43 -2.34 -2.44 5.51
C ASP A 43 -3.34 -2.89 4.43
N GLU A 44 -4.46 -2.18 4.26
CA GLU A 44 -5.42 -2.41 3.17
C GLU A 44 -4.75 -2.29 1.80
N PHE A 45 -3.99 -1.21 1.58
CA PHE A 45 -3.22 -1.02 0.35
C PHE A 45 -2.28 -2.19 0.07
N MET A 46 -1.54 -2.66 1.08
CA MET A 46 -0.59 -3.77 0.91
C MET A 46 -1.30 -5.09 0.62
N VAL A 47 -2.48 -5.36 1.21
CA VAL A 47 -3.25 -6.55 0.88
C VAL A 47 -3.78 -6.50 -0.56
N ILE A 48 -4.22 -5.33 -1.03
CA ILE A 48 -4.58 -5.13 -2.44
C ILE A 48 -3.38 -5.43 -3.35
N VAL A 49 -2.19 -4.92 -3.03
CA VAL A 49 -0.96 -5.19 -3.79
C VAL A 49 -0.64 -6.69 -3.84
N LEU A 50 -0.76 -7.40 -2.72
CA LEU A 50 -0.57 -8.85 -2.68
C LEU A 50 -1.61 -9.58 -3.54
N PHE A 51 -2.88 -9.18 -3.45
CA PHE A 51 -3.93 -9.78 -4.25
C PHE A 51 -3.67 -9.60 -5.77
N MET A 52 -3.29 -8.40 -6.20
CA MET A 52 -2.93 -8.13 -7.60
C MET A 52 -1.74 -8.98 -8.09
N ALA A 53 -0.83 -9.36 -7.20
CA ALA A 53 0.29 -10.24 -7.54
C ALA A 53 -0.13 -11.70 -7.72
N PHE A 54 -1.13 -12.17 -6.99
CA PHE A 54 -1.69 -13.52 -7.13
C PHE A 54 -2.65 -13.64 -8.30
N GLU A 55 -3.44 -12.59 -8.55
CA GLU A 55 -4.48 -12.55 -9.57
C GLU A 55 -4.24 -11.38 -10.53
N PRO A 56 -3.26 -11.47 -11.45
CA PRO A 56 -2.90 -10.37 -12.34
C PRO A 56 -3.99 -10.10 -13.38
N CYS A 57 -4.42 -8.84 -13.50
CA CYS A 57 -5.28 -8.34 -14.58
C CYS A 57 -4.45 -7.56 -15.62
N GLU A 58 -4.89 -7.53 -16.88
CA GLU A 58 -4.22 -6.73 -17.93
C GLU A 58 -4.14 -5.25 -17.57
N LYS A 59 -5.18 -4.70 -16.93
CA LYS A 59 -5.21 -3.31 -16.48
C LYS A 59 -5.57 -3.26 -15.01
N VAL A 60 -4.84 -2.43 -14.25
CA VAL A 60 -5.12 -2.22 -12.82
C VAL A 60 -6.51 -1.62 -12.58
N ALA A 61 -7.07 -0.89 -13.55
CA ALA A 61 -8.43 -0.39 -13.44
C ALA A 61 -9.48 -1.50 -13.36
N ASP A 62 -9.18 -2.70 -13.88
CA ASP A 62 -10.14 -3.80 -13.98
C ASP A 62 -10.42 -4.45 -12.63
N TYR A 63 -9.53 -4.30 -11.64
CA TYR A 63 -9.80 -4.72 -10.25
C TYR A 63 -10.97 -3.96 -9.61
N TRP A 64 -11.35 -2.79 -10.14
CA TRP A 64 -12.51 -2.04 -9.67
C TRP A 64 -13.68 -2.05 -10.66
N ASN A 65 -13.50 -2.66 -11.84
CA ASN A 65 -14.58 -2.83 -12.80
C ASN A 65 -15.33 -4.11 -12.44
N ASN A 66 -16.63 -3.98 -12.14
CA ASN A 66 -17.53 -5.09 -11.81
C ASN A 66 -17.78 -6.02 -13.02
N SER A 67 -16.74 -6.64 -13.58
CA SER A 67 -16.84 -7.60 -14.69
C SER A 67 -16.72 -9.03 -14.15
N PRO A 68 -17.62 -9.95 -14.53
CA PRO A 68 -17.76 -11.26 -13.88
C PRO A 68 -16.66 -12.29 -14.18
N ASP A 69 -15.71 -12.03 -15.08
CA ASP A 69 -14.87 -13.11 -15.66
C ASP A 69 -13.36 -13.02 -15.40
N CYS A 70 -12.92 -12.49 -14.25
CA CYS A 70 -11.57 -12.74 -13.71
C CYS A 70 -11.61 -12.87 -12.17
N LEU A 71 -11.43 -14.10 -11.67
CA LEU A 71 -11.19 -14.58 -10.30
C LEU A 71 -11.61 -13.67 -9.11
N HIS A 72 -12.90 -13.59 -8.84
CA HIS A 72 -13.58 -14.45 -7.85
C HIS A 72 -15.02 -13.93 -7.60
N CYS A 73 -15.98 -14.86 -7.54
CA CYS A 73 -17.39 -14.63 -7.19
C CYS A 73 -17.65 -14.04 -5.80
N ASP A 74 -16.63 -13.59 -5.08
CA ASP A 74 -16.81 -12.94 -3.79
C ASP A 74 -16.80 -11.42 -3.98
N ARG A 75 -17.97 -10.90 -4.38
CA ARG A 75 -18.31 -9.47 -4.32
C ARG A 75 -18.00 -8.84 -2.95
N GLN A 76 -17.65 -9.64 -1.93
CA GLN A 76 -17.20 -9.18 -0.63
C GLN A 76 -15.74 -8.73 -0.58
N MET A 77 -14.82 -9.13 -1.46
CA MET A 77 -13.39 -8.79 -1.32
C MET A 77 -13.13 -7.29 -1.54
N LEU A 78 -13.66 -6.68 -2.60
CA LEU A 78 -13.58 -5.23 -2.81
C LEU A 78 -14.39 -4.44 -1.78
N ALA A 79 -15.49 -5.01 -1.26
CA ALA A 79 -16.23 -4.44 -0.15
C ALA A 79 -15.51 -4.61 1.21
N ARG A 80 -14.53 -5.51 1.31
CA ARG A 80 -13.74 -5.80 2.52
C ARG A 80 -12.38 -5.08 2.56
N PHE A 81 -11.85 -4.62 1.42
CA PHE A 81 -10.57 -3.90 1.39
C PHE A 81 -10.70 -2.37 1.34
N GLY A 82 -11.89 -1.82 1.60
CA GLY A 82 -12.10 -0.42 2.02
C GLY A 82 -11.71 0.69 1.03
N MET A 83 -10.93 0.40 -0.01
CA MET A 83 -10.20 1.41 -0.74
C MET A 83 -10.78 1.66 -2.13
N THR A 84 -11.21 2.91 -2.34
CA THR A 84 -11.66 3.36 -3.66
C THR A 84 -10.50 3.35 -4.66
N ARG A 85 -10.81 3.16 -5.95
CA ARG A 85 -9.81 3.27 -7.03
C ARG A 85 -9.03 4.59 -6.94
N LYS A 86 -9.73 5.70 -6.72
CA LYS A 86 -9.11 7.03 -6.59
C LYS A 86 -8.08 7.03 -5.47
N ARG A 87 -8.46 6.55 -4.28
CA ARG A 87 -7.58 6.53 -3.11
C ARG A 87 -6.36 5.62 -3.31
N TRP A 88 -6.53 4.47 -3.95
CA TRP A 88 -5.42 3.61 -4.32
C TRP A 88 -4.41 4.31 -5.23
N PHE A 89 -4.88 5.04 -6.25
CA PHE A 89 -3.99 5.80 -7.13
C PHE A 89 -3.30 6.97 -6.42
N GLU A 90 -3.98 7.66 -5.49
CA GLU A 90 -3.37 8.68 -4.63
C GLU A 90 -2.22 8.08 -3.83
N ILE A 91 -2.47 6.99 -3.08
CA ILE A 91 -1.44 6.32 -2.26
C ILE A 91 -0.30 5.81 -3.15
N LYS A 92 -0.60 5.09 -4.24
CA LYS A 92 0.42 4.54 -5.14
C LYS A 92 1.33 5.64 -5.71
N SER A 93 0.76 6.77 -6.13
CA SER A 93 1.54 7.86 -6.73
C SER A 93 2.39 8.62 -5.71
N ALA A 94 1.96 8.63 -4.45
CA ALA A 94 2.66 9.29 -3.35
C ALA A 94 3.53 8.35 -2.50
N LEU A 95 3.51 7.03 -2.75
CA LEU A 95 4.22 6.06 -1.93
C LEU A 95 5.71 6.43 -1.83
N SER A 96 6.24 6.41 -0.61
CA SER A 96 7.61 6.84 -0.34
C SER A 96 8.20 6.04 0.80
N PHE A 97 9.41 5.52 0.62
CA PHE A 97 10.17 4.80 1.65
C PHE A 97 11.27 5.68 2.26
N TRP A 98 11.12 6.99 2.15
CA TRP A 98 12.17 7.96 2.43
C TRP A 98 11.75 8.96 3.52
N SER A 99 12.66 9.26 4.45
CA SER A 99 12.57 10.40 5.36
C SER A 99 13.78 11.32 5.21
N ARG A 100 13.49 12.62 5.20
CA ARG A 100 14.50 13.68 5.08
C ARG A 100 15.48 13.69 6.25
N GLU A 101 15.04 13.23 7.42
CA GLU A 101 15.84 13.15 8.64
C GLU A 101 16.86 12.02 8.61
N ARG A 102 16.61 10.95 7.84
CA ARG A 102 17.56 9.82 7.67
C ARG A 102 18.52 10.02 6.51
N ALA A 103 18.24 10.98 5.63
CA ALA A 103 19.16 11.45 4.61
C ALA A 103 20.20 12.37 5.26
N SER A 104 21.12 11.79 6.05
CA SER A 104 22.30 12.53 6.48
C SER A 104 23.08 12.97 5.25
N GLU A 105 23.33 14.28 5.12
CA GLU A 105 24.00 14.91 3.96
C GLU A 105 25.44 14.38 3.73
N ASP A 106 26.02 13.66 4.70
CA ASP A 106 27.43 13.26 4.72
C ASP A 106 27.79 12.05 3.85
N ARG A 107 26.83 11.32 3.28
CA ARG A 107 27.11 10.28 2.27
C ARG A 107 26.05 10.28 1.18
N PRO A 108 26.37 10.69 -0.06
CA PRO A 108 25.45 10.56 -1.18
C PRO A 108 25.33 9.08 -1.53
N ASP A 109 24.37 8.40 -0.90
CA ASP A 109 23.95 7.08 -1.31
C ASP A 109 23.09 7.23 -2.59
N PRO A 110 23.51 6.71 -3.75
CA PRO A 110 22.73 6.80 -4.97
C PRO A 110 21.37 6.09 -4.87
N TRP A 111 21.22 5.17 -3.91
CA TRP A 111 19.97 4.45 -3.63
C TRP A 111 19.03 5.24 -2.72
N HIS A 112 19.47 6.37 -2.16
CA HIS A 112 18.67 7.20 -1.24
C HIS A 112 17.60 8.05 -1.95
N LYS A 113 17.68 8.21 -3.28
CA LYS A 113 16.80 9.04 -4.10
C LYS A 113 15.90 8.25 -5.07
N MET A 114 16.01 6.92 -5.11
CA MET A 114 15.15 6.04 -5.92
C MET A 114 13.86 5.70 -5.17
#